data_AF-T1AGH6-F1
#
_entry.id   AF-T1AGH6-F1
#
_cell.length_a   1.000
_cell.length_b   1.000
_cell.length_c   1.000
_cell.angle_alpha   90.00
_cell.angle_beta   90.00
_cell.angle_gamma   90.00
#
_symmetry.space_group_name_H-M   'P 1'
#
loop_
_entity.id
_entity.type
_entity.pdbx_description
1 polymer ?
#
loop_
_entity_poly.entity_id
_entity_poly.type
_entity_poly.pdbx_seq_one_letter_code
_entity_poly.pdbx_strand_id
1 'polypeptide(L)' 'MNESFDGLDVIGFLRQLLKEVRGKTVLPWDSGSIHRRKEVKEFLWEMRRRLKARRFPTYARR' A
#
# COMPACT_ATOMS: atom_id res chain seq x y z
N MET A 1 11.40 21.62 5.61
CA MET A 1 10.05 21.10 5.94
C MET A 1 10.19 19.59 6.01
N ASN A 2 10.02 19.00 7.19
CA ASN A 2 10.18 17.55 7.38
C ASN A 2 8.79 16.91 7.30
N GLU A 3 8.26 16.77 6.08
CA GLU A 3 6.97 16.11 5.86
C GLU A 3 7.14 14.63 6.21
N SER A 4 6.58 14.24 7.35
CA SER A 4 6.61 12.87 7.82
C SER A 4 5.52 12.12 7.07
N PHE A 5 5.93 11.23 6.18
CA PHE A 5 5.01 10.38 5.42
C PHE A 5 4.16 9.52 6.37
N ASP A 6 2.83 9.58 6.22
CA ASP A 6 1.90 8.88 7.11
C ASP A 6 1.01 7.85 6.38
N GLY A 7 0.02 7.28 7.09
CA GLY A 7 -0.88 6.29 6.53
C GLY A 7 -1.83 6.85 5.48
N LEU A 8 -2.21 8.13 5.57
CA LEU A 8 -3.07 8.80 4.61
C LEU A 8 -2.32 9.08 3.31
N ASP A 9 -1.04 9.46 3.41
CA ASP A 9 -0.17 9.63 2.23
C ASP A 9 -0.04 8.33 1.43
N VAL A 10 0.13 7.20 2.13
CA VAL A 10 0.14 5.86 1.52
C VAL A 10 -1.18 5.58 0.79
N ILE A 11 -2.32 5.89 1.40
CA ILE A 11 -3.63 5.71 0.76
C ILE A 11 -3.76 6.61 -0.47
N GLY A 12 -3.34 7.87 -0.40
CA GLY A 12 -3.33 8.81 -1.51
C GLY A 12 -2.54 8.28 -2.70
N PHE A 13 -1.32 7.80 -2.43
CA PHE A 13 -0.48 7.15 -3.44
C PHE A 13 -1.16 5.93 -4.07
N LEU A 14 -1.71 5.02 -3.27
CA LEU A 14 -2.37 3.82 -3.79
C LEU A 14 -3.62 4.14 -4.63
N ARG A 15 -4.38 5.18 -4.24
CA ARG A 15 -5.50 5.66 -5.05
C ARG A 15 -5.04 6.16 -6.41
N GLN A 16 -3.96 6.94 -6.45
CA GLN A 16 -3.41 7.41 -7.71
C GLN A 16 -2.89 6.26 -8.57
N LEU A 17 -2.15 5.32 -7.97
CA LEU A 17 -1.66 4.13 -8.64
C LEU A 17 -2.79 3.33 -9.31
N LEU A 18 -3.92 3.16 -8.63
CA LEU A 18 -5.05 2.40 -9.15
C LEU A 18 -5.83 3.13 -10.27
N LYS A 19 -5.69 4.44 -10.40
CA LYS A 19 -6.23 5.20 -11.55
C LYS A 19 -5.39 4.98 -12.80
N GLU A 20 -4.06 4.99 -12.65
CA GLU A 20 -3.13 4.84 -13.77
C GLU A 20 -3.04 3.39 -14.26
N VAL A 21 -2.97 2.43 -13.32
CA VAL A 21 -2.88 1.01 -13.65
C VAL A 21 -4.27 0.43 -13.81
N ARG A 22 -4.63 0.05 -15.04
CA ARG A 22 -5.87 -0.69 -15.38
C ARG A 22 -5.69 -2.19 -15.09
N GLY A 23 -6.79 -2.92 -14.85
CA GLY A 23 -6.71 -4.38 -14.54
C GLY A 23 -6.15 -4.72 -13.14
N LYS A 24 -6.37 -5.95 -12.66
CA LYS A 24 -6.06 -6.32 -11.27
C LYS A 24 -4.57 -6.09 -10.97
N THR A 25 -4.28 -5.45 -9.84
CA THR A 25 -2.91 -5.12 -9.45
C THR A 25 -2.45 -6.04 -8.31
N VAL A 26 -1.26 -6.62 -8.45
CA VAL A 26 -0.57 -7.30 -7.35
C VAL A 26 0.54 -6.39 -6.85
N LEU A 27 0.52 -6.10 -5.55
CA LEU A 27 1.46 -5.16 -4.93
C LEU A 27 2.35 -5.91 -3.94
N PRO A 28 3.66 -6.01 -4.20
CA PRO A 28 4.63 -6.38 -3.17
C PRO A 28 4.53 -5.39 -2.01
N TRP A 29 4.29 -5.88 -0.81
CA TRP A 29 3.97 -5.06 0.35
C TRP A 29 4.87 -5.43 1.53
N ASP A 30 5.66 -4.47 2.01
CA ASP A 30 6.45 -4.66 3.23
C ASP A 30 5.63 -4.35 4.48
N SER A 31 6.13 -4.78 5.64
CA SER A 31 5.45 -4.56 6.92
C SER A 31 5.94 -3.30 7.63
N GLY A 32 6.35 -2.24 6.92
CA GLY A 32 6.77 -0.95 7.50
C GLY A 32 5.71 -0.35 8.44
N SER A 33 6.13 0.49 9.40
CA SER A 33 5.24 1.05 10.43
C SER A 33 4.03 1.78 9.83
N ILE A 34 4.23 2.57 8.79
CA ILE A 34 3.17 3.28 8.06
C ILE A 34 2.21 2.32 7.33
N HIS A 35 2.73 1.20 6.81
CA HIS A 35 1.92 0.17 6.13
C HIS A 35 1.07 -0.67 7.09
N ARG A 36 1.39 -0.67 8.39
CA ARG A 36 0.66 -1.43 9.42
C ARG A 36 -0.47 -0.64 10.09
N ARG A 37 -0.62 0.64 9.75
CA ARG A 37 -1.68 1.53 10.22
C ARG A 37 -3.07 0.95 9.91
N LYS A 38 -4.06 1.30 10.72
CA LYS A 38 -5.41 0.69 10.67
C LYS A 38 -6.12 1.10 9.38
N GLU A 39 -6.10 2.39 9.07
CA GLU A 39 -6.66 3.01 7.88
C GLU A 39 -6.09 2.41 6.59
N VAL A 40 -4.78 2.11 6.58
CA VAL A 40 -4.12 1.47 5.43
C VAL A 40 -4.61 0.03 5.25
N LYS A 41 -4.77 -0.73 6.34
CA LYS A 41 -5.30 -2.10 6.28
C LYS A 41 -6.76 -2.13 5.81
N GLU A 42 -7.58 -1.20 6.29
CA GLU A 42 -8.98 -1.04 5.88
C GLU A 42 -9.07 -0.74 4.39
N PHE A 43 -8.27 0.23 3.90
CA PHE A 43 -8.20 0.54 2.48
C PHE A 43 -7.79 -0.67 1.63
N LEU A 44 -6.75 -1.41 2.03
CA LEU A 44 -6.33 -2.63 1.32
C LEU A 44 -7.43 -3.70 1.30
N TRP A 45 -8.19 -3.83 2.39
CA TRP A 45 -9.32 -4.75 2.47
C TRP A 45 -10.47 -4.34 1.54
N GLU A 46 -10.83 -3.06 1.49
CA GLU A 46 -11.85 -2.53 0.58
C GLU A 46 -11.46 -2.77 -0.87
N MET A 47 -10.19 -2.52 -1.20
CA MET A 47 -9.67 -2.65 -2.56
C MET A 47 -9.30 -4.07 -2.95
N ARG A 48 -9.49 -5.09 -2.09
CA ARG A 48 -8.98 -6.48 -2.31
C ARG A 48 -9.37 -7.16 -3.63
N ARG A 49 -10.47 -6.73 -4.26
CA ARG A 49 -10.90 -7.24 -5.59
C ARG A 49 -10.06 -6.66 -6.73
N ARG A 50 -9.52 -5.45 -6.52
CA ARG A 50 -8.75 -4.62 -7.45
C ARG A 50 -7.25 -4.71 -7.18
N LEU A 51 -6.85 -4.66 -5.92
CA LEU A 51 -5.49 -4.59 -5.41
C LEU A 51 -5.24 -5.76 -4.44
N LYS A 52 -4.30 -6.64 -4.77
CA LYS A 52 -3.86 -7.71 -3.88
C LYS A 52 -2.47 -7.40 -3.35
N ALA A 53 -2.41 -6.93 -2.11
CA ALA A 53 -1.14 -6.80 -1.39
C ALA A 53 -0.60 -8.19 -1.04
N ARG A 54 0.64 -8.48 -1.42
CA ARG A 54 1.35 -9.70 -1.07
C ARG A 54 2.57 -9.35 -0.23
N ARG A 55 2.69 -10.01 0.92
CA ARG A 55 3.82 -9.79 1.83
C ARG A 55 5.13 -10.06 1.10
N PHE A 56 6.02 -9.09 1.13
CA PHE A 56 7.40 -9.28 0.69
C PHE A 56 8.24 -9.76 1.88
N PRO A 57 9.10 -10.79 1.72
CA PRO A 57 9.98 -11.23 2.80
C PRO A 57 10.90 -10.09 3.23
N THR A 58 11.00 -9.85 4.53
CA THR A 58 11.75 -8.71 5.10
C THR A 58 13.25 -8.77 4.83
N TYR A 59 13.78 -9.95 4.47
CA TYR A 59 15.20 -10.19 4.19
C TYR A 59 15.59 -9.96 2.72
N ALA A 60 14.66 -9.57 1.84
CA ALA A 60 14.92 -9.38 0.42
C ALA A 60 15.21 -7.92 0.02
N ARG A 61 15.74 -7.10 0.95
CA ARG A 61 16.38 -5.82 0.58
C ARG A 61 17.76 -6.14 0.00
N ARG A 62 17.86 -6.18 -1.33
CA ARG A 62 19.16 -6.09 -2.02
C ARG A 62 19.56 -4.63 -2.13
#